data_AF-N8WYN5-F1
#
_entry.id   AF-N8WYN5-F1
#
_cell.length_a   1.000
_cell.length_b   1.000
_cell.length_c   1.000
_cell.angle_alpha   90.00
_cell.angle_beta   90.00
_cell.angle_gamma   90.00
#
_symmetry.space_group_name_H-M   'P 1'
#
loop_
_entity.id
_entity.type
_entity.pdbx_description
1 polymer ?
#
loop_
_entity_poly.entity_id
_entity_poly.type
_entity_poly.pdbx_seq_one_letter_code
_entity_poly.pdbx_strand_id
1 'polypeptide(L)' 'MTQVELARRLNKPQSYVSKVEILERRLDVIELIDWLQILKVELTSFLSS' A
#
# COMPACT_ATOMS: atom_id res chain seq x y z
N MET A 1 -0.55 -1.40 11.76
CA MET A 1 -0.59 -2.57 10.83
C MET A 1 0.84 -2.94 10.50
N THR A 2 1.19 -4.22 10.39
CA THR A 2 2.54 -4.68 10.01
C THR A 2 2.65 -4.89 8.50
N GLN A 3 3.88 -4.95 7.95
CA GLN A 3 4.10 -5.28 6.53
C GLN A 3 3.49 -6.62 6.12
N VAL A 4 3.63 -7.65 6.99
CA VAL A 4 3.05 -8.98 6.78
C VAL A 4 1.52 -8.91 6.71
N GLU A 5 0.91 -8.12 7.58
CA GLU A 5 -0.54 -8.00 7.63
C GLU A 5 -1.11 -7.20 6.45
N LEU A 6 -0.45 -6.10 6.05
CA LEU A 6 -0.81 -5.35 4.84
C LEU A 6 -0.70 -6.25 3.59
N ALA A 7 0.41 -6.97 3.45
CA ALA A 7 0.64 -7.88 2.33
C ALA A 7 -0.43 -8.98 2.26
N ARG A 8 -0.80 -9.57 3.40
CA ARG A 8 -1.88 -10.55 3.49
C ARG A 8 -3.21 -9.97 3.03
N ARG A 9 -3.56 -8.76 3.45
CA ARG A 9 -4.81 -8.08 3.04
C ARG A 9 -4.82 -7.70 1.56
N LEU A 10 -3.65 -7.37 0.98
CA LEU A 10 -3.47 -7.09 -0.45
C LEU A 10 -3.42 -8.35 -1.33
N ASN A 11 -3.39 -9.54 -0.73
CA ASN A 11 -3.11 -10.80 -1.43
C ASN A 11 -1.78 -10.74 -2.22
N LYS A 12 -0.73 -10.19 -1.59
CA LYS A 12 0.63 -10.06 -2.14
C LYS A 12 1.66 -10.67 -1.17
N PRO A 13 2.86 -11.06 -1.63
CA PRO A 13 3.94 -11.48 -0.73
C PRO A 13 4.40 -10.31 0.14
N GLN A 14 4.90 -10.55 1.36
CA GLN A 14 5.41 -9.47 2.22
C GLN A 14 6.54 -8.66 1.54
N SER A 15 7.37 -9.32 0.72
CA SER A 15 8.42 -8.65 -0.07
C SER A 15 7.88 -7.59 -1.03
N TYR A 16 6.64 -7.70 -1.49
CA TYR A 16 5.99 -6.67 -2.30
C TYR A 16 5.88 -5.35 -1.51
N VAL A 17 5.38 -5.42 -0.27
CA VAL A 17 5.24 -4.24 0.61
C VAL A 17 6.62 -3.70 0.99
N SER A 18 7.56 -4.58 1.36
CA SER A 18 8.92 -4.18 1.71
C SER A 18 9.62 -3.44 0.58
N LYS A 19 9.49 -3.90 -0.67
CA LYS A 19 10.10 -3.25 -1.85
C LYS A 19 9.50 -1.88 -2.15
N VAL A 20 8.21 -1.70 -1.89
CA VAL A 20 7.54 -0.39 -2.03
C VAL A 20 8.02 0.57 -0.94
N GLU A 21 8.10 0.13 0.32
CA GLU A 21 8.51 0.98 1.44
C GLU A 21 9.97 1.46 1.35
N ILE A 22 10.85 0.66 0.74
CA ILE A 22 12.26 1.05 0.51
C ILE A 22 12.51 1.69 -0.86
N LEU A 23 11.45 1.99 -1.63
CA LEU A 23 11.51 2.61 -2.96
C LEU A 23 12.21 1.79 -4.05
N GLU A 24 12.42 0.48 -3.85
CA GLU A 24 12.89 -0.45 -4.89
C GLU A 24 11.82 -0.69 -5.95
N ARG A 25 10.54 -0.62 -5.56
CA ARG A 25 9.39 -0.76 -6.45
C ARG A 25 8.48 0.46 -6.35
N ARG A 26 8.14 1.06 -7.50
CA ARG A 26 7.12 2.12 -7.57
C ARG A 26 5.72 1.52 -7.43
N LEU A 27 4.88 2.20 -6.66
CA LEU A 27 3.45 1.93 -6.55
C LEU A 27 2.72 2.71 -7.66
N ASP A 28 1.89 2.05 -8.46
CA ASP A 28 1.02 2.77 -9.40
C ASP A 28 -0.26 3.29 -8.71
N VAL A 29 -1.08 4.06 -9.43
CA VAL A 29 -2.27 4.71 -8.86
C VAL A 29 -3.35 3.70 -8.45
N ILE A 30 -3.50 2.59 -9.18
CA ILE A 30 -4.48 1.55 -8.82
C ILE A 30 -4.02 0.83 -7.55
N GLU A 31 -2.73 0.49 -7.49
CA GLU A 31 -2.15 -0.13 -6.30
C GLU A 31 -2.21 0.81 -5.09
N LEU A 32 -2.02 2.12 -5.29
CA LEU A 32 -2.20 3.11 -4.22
C LEU A 32 -3.63 3.09 -3.69
N ILE A 33 -4.64 3.04 -4.56
CA ILE A 33 -6.04 2.97 -4.15
C ILE A 33 -6.30 1.71 -3.33
N ASP A 34 -5.79 0.55 -3.75
CA ASP A 34 -5.93 -0.71 -3.01
C ASP A 34 -5.32 -0.61 -1.59
N TRP A 35 -4.14 0.01 -1.48
CA TRP A 35 -3.49 0.23 -0.19
C TRP A 35 -4.34 1.12 0.71
N LEU A 36 -4.83 2.24 0.18
CA LEU A 36 -5.65 3.20 0.92
C LEU A 36 -6.97 2.60 1.39
N GLN A 37 -7.63 1.77 0.58
CA GLN A 37 -8.84 1.05 0.98
C GLN A 37 -8.61 0.13 2.18
N ILE A 38 -7.51 -0.64 2.16
CA ILE A 38 -7.14 -1.54 3.27
C ILE A 38 -6.78 -0.74 4.53
N LEU A 39 -6.13 0.40 4.34
CA LEU A 39 -5.74 1.33 5.40
C LEU A 39 -6.91 2.17 5.93
N LYS A 40 -8.08 2.13 5.27
CA LYS A 40 -9.25 2.97 5.55
C LYS A 40 -8.91 4.46 5.47
N VAL A 41 -8.11 4.84 4.49
CA VAL A 41 -7.73 6.22 4.19
C VAL A 41 -8.39 6.65 2.89
N GLU A 42 -8.98 7.84 2.88
CA GLU A 42 -9.56 8.44 1.68
C GLU A 42 -8.48 8.97 0.72
N LEU A 43 -8.62 8.72 -0.58
CA LEU A 43 -7.66 9.17 -1.58
C LEU A 43 -7.52 10.69 -1.61
N THR A 44 -8.64 11.40 -1.47
CA THR A 44 -8.65 12.87 -1.46
C THR A 44 -7.91 13.44 -0.24
N SER A 45 -8.08 12.82 0.93
CA SER A 45 -7.35 13.19 2.13
C SER A 45 -5.85 12.93 1.98
N PHE A 46 -5.47 11.82 1.34
CA PHE A 46 -4.07 11.46 1.12
C PHE A 46 -3.37 12.43 0.16
N LEU A 47 -4.03 12.84 -0.94
CA LEU A 47 -3.44 13.73 -1.95
C LEU A 47 -3.47 15.21 -1.57
N SER A 48 -4.32 15.60 -0.62
CA SER A 48 -4.41 17.00 -0.15
C SER A 48 -3.42 17.34 0.98
N SER A 49 -2.45 16.46 1.22
CA SER A 49 -1.43 16.55 2.28
C SER A 49 -0.16 17.27 1.83
#